data_AF-A0AAN6HJH9-F1
#
_entry.id   AF-A0AAN6HJH9-F1
#
_cell.length_a   1.000
_cell.length_b   1.000
_cell.length_c   1.000
_cell.angle_alpha   90.00
_cell.angle_beta   90.00
_cell.angle_gamma   90.00
#
_symmetry.space_group_name_H-M   'P 1'
#
loop_
_entity.id
_entity.type
_entity.pdbx_description
1 polymer ?
#
loop_
_entity_poly.entity_id
_entity_poly.type
_entity_poly.pdbx_seq_one_letter_code
_entity_poly.pdbx_strand_id
1 'polypeptide(L)'
;MNYEHDRVEYLYEVDDCKLEHVTDDEMGSVRSGWLRLSGHLRQLKLLRRASECNDMWSLAINNIEYDPQQYRDRETANLWSSIWLDEPQTDFDEESKGGNLYCMLARHHMFNDTGDASNMWDFLLFQLVDLSQAIFRRIGIARTRTGKVNNPYPMSSLDGGASSESAEDGHDTTTLPCAAYEGGVHSIYVI
;
A
#
# COMPACT_ATOMS: atom_id res chain seq x y z
N MET A 1 23.71 6.95 -24.87
CA MET A 1 22.46 6.72 -24.13
C MET A 1 22.73 7.08 -22.69
N ASN A 2 22.25 8.23 -22.24
CA ASN A 2 22.34 8.58 -20.83
C ASN A 2 21.25 7.77 -20.12
N TYR A 3 21.65 6.89 -19.21
CA TYR A 3 20.72 6.27 -18.28
C TYR A 3 20.28 7.38 -17.31
N GLU A 4 19.13 7.99 -17.58
CA GLU A 4 18.42 8.75 -16.55
C GLU A 4 18.28 7.83 -15.34
N HIS A 5 18.80 8.30 -14.21
CA HIS A 5 18.85 7.49 -13.00
C HIS A 5 17.43 7.26 -12.52
N ASP A 6 17.09 6.01 -12.23
CA ASP A 6 15.87 5.63 -11.54
C ASP A 6 15.72 6.48 -10.28
N ARG A 7 14.71 7.34 -10.24
CA ARG A 7 14.40 8.15 -9.06
C ARG A 7 13.41 7.37 -8.22
N VAL A 8 13.85 6.97 -7.03
CA VAL A 8 13.02 6.29 -6.03
C VAL A 8 12.68 7.28 -4.93
N GLU A 9 11.40 7.55 -4.77
CA GLU A 9 10.88 8.33 -3.65
C GLU A 9 10.26 7.38 -2.62
N TYR A 10 10.69 7.50 -1.37
CA TYR A 10 10.11 6.79 -0.23
C TYR A 10 9.00 7.66 0.37
N LEU A 11 7.83 7.06 0.57
CA LEU A 11 6.59 7.80 0.91
C LEU A 11 6.01 7.39 2.26
N TYR A 12 6.85 6.80 3.10
CA TYR A 12 6.58 6.48 4.49
C TYR A 12 7.82 6.74 5.34
N GLU A 13 7.60 6.99 6.63
CA GLU A 13 8.64 7.18 7.64
C GLU A 13 8.49 6.15 8.75
N VAL A 14 9.62 5.77 9.35
CA VAL A 14 9.65 4.98 10.59
C VAL A 14 9.89 5.98 11.72
N ASP A 15 8.83 6.30 12.45
CA ASP A 15 8.86 7.34 13.49
C ASP A 15 9.54 6.84 14.77
N ASP A 16 9.27 5.58 15.12
CA ASP A 16 9.71 4.96 16.36
C ASP A 16 9.71 3.44 16.24
N CYS A 17 10.48 2.77 17.08
CA CYS A 17 10.48 1.32 17.17
C CYS A 17 10.74 0.86 18.59
N LYS A 18 10.05 -0.20 19.00
CA LYS A 18 10.38 -0.95 20.21
C LYS A 18 10.65 -2.39 19.82
N LEU A 19 11.86 -2.87 20.08
CA LEU A 19 12.23 -4.26 19.90
C LEU A 19 12.53 -4.89 21.26
N GLU A 20 12.01 -6.10 21.48
CA GLU A 20 12.35 -6.92 22.62
C GLU A 20 13.11 -8.14 22.10
N HIS A 21 14.34 -8.32 22.55
CA HIS A 21 15.22 -9.42 22.14
C HIS A 21 15.04 -10.64 23.04
N VAL A 22 15.37 -11.82 22.52
CA VAL A 22 15.37 -13.09 23.27
C VAL A 22 16.43 -13.08 24.37
N THR A 23 17.54 -12.40 24.12
CA THR A 23 18.70 -12.26 24.99
C THR A 23 18.98 -10.79 25.25
N ASP A 24 19.82 -10.49 26.24
CA ASP A 24 20.30 -9.12 26.51
C ASP A 24 21.23 -8.58 25.39
N ASP A 25 21.62 -9.43 24.45
CA ASP A 25 22.32 -9.03 23.22
C ASP A 25 21.34 -8.39 22.22
N GLU A 26 21.49 -7.07 22.02
CA GLU A 26 20.71 -6.26 21.06
C GLU A 26 20.96 -6.65 19.59
N MET A 27 21.99 -7.45 19.29
CA MET A 27 22.18 -8.04 17.96
C MET A 27 21.51 -9.41 17.79
N GLY A 28 20.93 -9.95 18.86
CA GLY A 28 20.26 -11.26 18.86
C GLY A 28 18.87 -11.24 18.25
N SER A 29 18.25 -12.41 18.15
CA SER A 29 16.89 -12.57 17.63
C SER A 29 15.87 -11.72 18.39
N VAL A 30 15.03 -11.01 17.65
CA VAL A 30 13.87 -10.28 18.18
C VAL A 30 12.76 -11.27 18.52
N ARG A 31 12.18 -11.19 19.72
CA ARG A 31 11.04 -12.00 20.16
C ARG A 31 9.69 -11.31 19.98
N SER A 32 9.67 -9.98 20.11
CA SER A 32 8.47 -9.17 19.98
C SER A 32 8.85 -7.71 19.77
N GLY A 33 7.92 -6.91 19.30
CA GLY A 33 8.16 -5.49 19.11
C GLY A 33 7.06 -4.84 18.30
N TRP A 34 7.27 -3.57 18.00
CA TRP A 34 6.44 -2.82 17.07
C TRP A 34 7.28 -1.75 16.36
N LEU A 35 6.83 -1.37 15.18
CA LEU A 35 7.29 -0.20 14.44
C LEU A 35 6.15 0.81 14.36
N ARG A 36 6.44 2.08 14.60
CA ARG A 36 5.51 3.16 14.31
C ARG A 36 5.81 3.71 12.93
N LEU A 37 4.87 3.56 12.01
CA LEU A 37 5.01 4.01 10.62
C LEU A 37 4.09 5.19 10.35
N SER A 38 4.60 6.21 9.68
CA SER A 38 3.81 7.32 9.16
C SER A 38 3.76 7.31 7.64
N GLY A 39 2.58 7.48 7.06
CA GLY A 39 2.41 7.61 5.60
C GLY A 39 0.95 7.68 5.18
N HIS A 40 0.71 7.68 3.87
CA HIS A 40 -0.66 7.71 3.34
C HIS A 40 -1.31 6.33 3.42
N LEU A 41 -2.16 6.13 4.43
CA LEU A 41 -2.96 4.92 4.61
C LEU A 41 -4.19 4.94 3.67
N ARG A 42 -4.49 3.78 3.09
CA ARG A 42 -5.68 3.54 2.28
C ARG A 42 -6.25 2.18 2.59
N GLN A 43 -7.57 2.06 2.54
CA GLN A 43 -8.23 0.75 2.60
C GLN A 43 -8.02 0.02 1.26
N LEU A 44 -7.89 -1.30 1.31
CA LEU A 44 -7.77 -2.15 0.12
C LEU A 44 -8.65 -3.40 0.23
N LYS A 45 -8.78 -4.11 -0.89
CA LYS A 45 -9.26 -5.49 -0.95
C LYS A 45 -8.25 -6.33 -1.71
N LEU A 46 -8.05 -7.57 -1.24
CA LEU A 46 -7.32 -8.59 -1.98
C LEU A 46 -8.34 -9.58 -2.52
N LEU A 47 -8.41 -9.73 -3.84
CA LEU A 47 -9.36 -10.64 -4.48
C LEU A 47 -8.59 -11.76 -5.16
N ARG A 48 -8.97 -13.00 -4.86
CA ARG A 48 -8.39 -14.17 -5.50
C ARG A 48 -8.93 -14.30 -6.92
N ARG A 49 -8.03 -14.33 -7.90
CA ARG A 49 -8.34 -14.54 -9.31
C ARG A 49 -7.86 -15.93 -9.69
N ALA A 50 -8.81 -16.84 -9.87
CA ALA A 50 -8.54 -18.13 -10.48
C ALA A 50 -8.12 -17.91 -11.94
N SER A 51 -6.99 -18.48 -12.34
CA SER A 51 -6.59 -18.56 -13.75
C SER A 51 -6.31 -20.00 -14.11
N GLU A 52 -6.39 -20.34 -15.40
CA GLU A 52 -6.15 -21.70 -15.90
C GLU A 52 -4.77 -22.27 -15.53
N CYS A 53 -3.81 -21.43 -15.14
CA CYS A 53 -2.43 -21.84 -14.88
C CYS A 53 -1.91 -21.50 -13.48
N ASN A 54 -2.54 -20.58 -12.73
CA ASN A 54 -2.17 -20.27 -11.35
C ASN A 54 -3.22 -19.38 -10.67
N ASP A 55 -3.43 -19.57 -9.37
CA ASP A 55 -4.17 -18.60 -8.57
C ASP A 55 -3.32 -17.36 -8.33
N MET A 56 -3.84 -16.20 -8.69
CA MET A 56 -3.16 -14.92 -8.46
C MET A 56 -4.02 -14.01 -7.62
N TRP A 57 -3.37 -13.08 -6.93
CA TRP A 57 -4.06 -12.03 -6.21
C TRP A 57 -4.20 -10.79 -7.09
N SER A 58 -5.39 -10.21 -7.09
CA SER A 58 -5.64 -8.86 -7.56
C SER A 58 -5.76 -7.93 -6.36
N LEU A 59 -5.33 -6.69 -6.55
CA LEU A 59 -5.39 -5.63 -5.55
C LEU A 59 -6.45 -4.62 -5.96
N ALA A 60 -7.38 -4.30 -5.08
CA ALA A 60 -8.32 -3.20 -5.32
C ALA A 60 -8.15 -2.11 -4.26
N ILE A 61 -7.90 -0.88 -4.68
CA ILE A 61 -7.73 0.29 -3.81
C ILE A 61 -8.60 1.41 -4.36
N ASN A 62 -9.41 2.05 -3.51
CA ASN A 62 -10.37 3.10 -3.92
C ASN A 62 -11.24 2.68 -5.12
N ASN A 63 -11.72 1.43 -5.12
CA ASN A 63 -12.50 0.82 -6.21
C ASN A 63 -11.78 0.67 -7.57
N ILE A 64 -10.47 0.92 -7.63
CA ILE A 64 -9.65 0.63 -8.80
C ILE A 64 -8.97 -0.72 -8.59
N GLU A 65 -9.30 -1.67 -9.45
CA GLU A 65 -8.71 -3.01 -9.43
C GLU A 65 -7.49 -3.10 -10.34
N TYR A 66 -6.38 -3.52 -9.75
CA TYR A 66 -5.15 -3.91 -10.41
C TYR A 66 -5.18 -5.43 -10.57
N ASP A 67 -5.61 -5.88 -11.75
CA ASP A 67 -5.69 -7.30 -12.08
C ASP A 67 -4.38 -7.73 -12.77
N PRO A 68 -3.67 -8.75 -12.23
CA PRO A 68 -2.46 -9.28 -12.86
C PRO A 68 -2.69 -9.83 -14.28
N GLN A 69 -3.93 -10.18 -14.67
CA GLN A 69 -4.27 -10.70 -15.99
C GLN A 69 -4.52 -9.62 -17.06
N GLN A 70 -4.73 -8.36 -16.66
CA GLN A 70 -4.99 -7.25 -17.60
C GLN A 70 -3.79 -6.94 -18.53
N TYR A 71 -2.63 -7.56 -18.31
CA TYR A 71 -1.52 -7.55 -19.27
C TYR A 71 -1.90 -8.14 -20.65
N ARG A 72 -2.97 -8.95 -20.74
CA ARG A 72 -3.37 -9.61 -21.99
C ARG A 72 -4.24 -8.76 -22.91
N ASP A 73 -4.80 -7.66 -22.41
CA ASP A 73 -5.70 -6.81 -23.20
C ASP A 73 -4.96 -5.54 -23.68
N ARG A 74 -4.90 -5.32 -25.00
CA ARG A 74 -4.09 -4.24 -25.60
C ARG A 74 -4.60 -2.84 -25.28
N GLU A 75 -5.84 -2.71 -24.80
CA GLU A 75 -6.44 -1.44 -24.44
C GLU A 75 -6.08 -0.98 -23.00
N THR A 76 -5.96 -1.93 -22.05
CA THR A 76 -5.65 -1.67 -20.63
C THR A 76 -4.25 -2.11 -20.19
N ALA A 77 -3.38 -2.51 -21.14
CA ALA A 77 -2.03 -3.12 -21.08
C ALA A 77 -0.96 -2.51 -20.12
N ASN A 78 -1.38 -2.01 -18.98
CA ASN A 78 -0.80 -0.90 -18.24
C ASN A 78 -1.13 -1.02 -16.74
N LEU A 79 -2.30 -1.58 -16.40
CA LEU A 79 -2.64 -1.96 -15.04
C LEU A 79 -2.11 -3.36 -14.75
N TRP A 80 -1.21 -3.46 -13.77
CA TRP A 80 -0.65 -4.74 -13.34
C TRP A 80 -0.33 -4.67 -11.86
N SER A 81 -0.48 -5.80 -11.16
CA SER A 81 0.05 -5.97 -9.82
C SER A 81 0.79 -7.28 -9.65
N SER A 82 1.80 -7.28 -8.78
CA SER A 82 2.36 -8.47 -8.15
C SER A 82 2.26 -8.33 -6.64
N ILE A 83 1.83 -9.39 -5.97
CA ILE A 83 1.64 -9.42 -4.52
C ILE A 83 2.49 -10.53 -3.96
N TRP A 84 3.27 -10.21 -2.93
CA TRP A 84 4.07 -11.15 -2.15
C TRP A 84 3.61 -11.07 -0.71
N LEU A 85 2.99 -12.14 -0.24
CA LEU A 85 2.50 -12.25 1.13
C LEU A 85 3.61 -12.77 2.05
N ASP A 86 3.63 -12.30 3.29
CA ASP A 86 4.58 -12.74 4.30
C ASP A 86 4.36 -14.20 4.69
N GLU A 87 3.10 -14.65 4.66
CA GLU A 87 2.70 -16.04 4.84
C GLU A 87 1.80 -16.50 3.68
N PRO A 88 1.84 -17.79 3.27
CA PRO A 88 0.91 -18.32 2.29
C PRO A 88 -0.53 -18.20 2.80
N GLN A 89 -1.40 -17.52 2.04
CA GLN A 89 -2.82 -17.38 2.35
C GLN A 89 -3.67 -17.98 1.25
N THR A 90 -4.78 -18.61 1.66
CA THR A 90 -5.76 -19.20 0.72
C THR A 90 -6.90 -18.25 0.40
N ASP A 91 -7.25 -17.34 1.31
CA ASP A 91 -8.37 -16.42 1.15
C ASP A 91 -8.18 -15.16 2.02
N PHE A 92 -8.81 -14.05 1.61
CA PHE A 92 -8.96 -12.80 2.35
C PHE A 92 -10.41 -12.28 2.30
N ASP A 93 -11.38 -13.12 1.95
CA ASP A 93 -12.79 -12.74 1.78
C ASP A 93 -13.37 -12.10 3.05
N GLU A 94 -13.10 -12.66 4.22
CA GLU A 94 -13.62 -12.14 5.49
C GLU A 94 -13.01 -10.78 5.82
N GLU A 95 -11.69 -10.64 5.67
CA GLU A 95 -10.98 -9.39 5.90
C GLU A 95 -11.37 -8.31 4.88
N SER A 96 -11.53 -8.70 3.61
CA SER A 96 -11.92 -7.79 2.52
C SER A 96 -13.39 -7.35 2.62
N LYS A 97 -14.29 -8.23 3.10
CA LYS A 97 -15.70 -7.88 3.39
C LYS A 97 -15.83 -7.06 4.66
N GLY A 98 -15.03 -7.40 5.69
CA GLY A 98 -14.97 -6.69 6.97
C GLY A 98 -14.26 -5.34 6.88
N GLY A 99 -13.57 -5.05 5.77
CA GLY A 99 -12.87 -3.79 5.56
C GLY A 99 -11.60 -3.64 6.41
N ASN A 100 -10.97 -4.76 6.76
CA ASN A 100 -9.83 -4.80 7.69
C ASN A 100 -8.46 -4.78 7.00
N LEU A 101 -8.41 -4.64 5.67
CA LEU A 101 -7.17 -4.59 4.92
C LEU A 101 -6.82 -3.17 4.49
N TYR A 102 -5.55 -2.84 4.63
CA TYR A 102 -5.03 -1.51 4.38
C TYR A 102 -3.68 -1.57 3.66
N CYS A 103 -3.31 -0.50 2.98
CA CYS A 103 -1.98 -0.32 2.43
C CYS A 103 -1.43 1.06 2.73
N MET A 104 -0.11 1.16 2.70
CA MET A 104 0.63 2.41 2.71
C MET A 104 1.60 2.42 1.54
N LEU A 105 1.67 3.54 0.83
CA LEU A 105 2.58 3.72 -0.28
C LEU A 105 4.02 3.74 0.24
N ALA A 106 4.82 2.76 -0.21
CA ALA A 106 6.17 2.54 0.26
C ALA A 106 7.20 3.24 -0.63
N ARG A 107 7.06 3.04 -1.95
CA ARG A 107 8.00 3.57 -2.95
C ARG A 107 7.28 3.96 -4.23
N HIS A 108 7.77 5.03 -4.85
CA HIS A 108 7.41 5.42 -6.20
C HIS A 108 8.66 5.37 -7.09
N HIS A 109 8.61 4.53 -8.12
CA HIS A 109 9.68 4.37 -9.11
C HIS A 109 9.32 5.21 -10.33
N MET A 110 10.11 6.26 -10.59
CA MET A 110 9.96 7.14 -11.74
C MET A 110 11.04 6.82 -12.78
N PHE A 111 10.60 6.30 -13.92
CA PHE A 111 11.48 5.92 -15.02
C PHE A 111 11.75 7.04 -16.03
N ASN A 112 11.00 8.14 -15.95
CA ASN A 112 11.27 9.39 -16.64
C ASN A 112 10.62 10.57 -15.89
N ASP A 113 11.11 11.78 -16.16
CA ASP A 113 10.63 13.03 -15.52
C ASP A 113 9.15 13.35 -15.87
N THR A 114 8.61 12.73 -16.91
CA THR A 114 7.22 12.92 -17.37
C THR A 114 6.21 12.00 -16.68
N GLY A 115 6.65 11.04 -15.85
CA GLY A 115 5.76 10.13 -15.13
C GLY A 115 4.92 9.23 -16.04
N ASP A 116 5.54 8.72 -17.11
CA ASP A 116 4.85 7.94 -18.14
C ASP A 116 4.26 6.62 -17.60
N ALA A 117 3.55 5.91 -18.49
CA ALA A 117 2.91 4.61 -18.27
C ALA A 117 3.84 3.46 -17.77
N SER A 118 5.08 3.73 -17.42
CA SER A 118 6.07 2.80 -16.86
C SER A 118 6.29 2.94 -15.35
N ASN A 119 5.77 3.98 -14.70
CA ASN A 119 5.96 4.16 -13.26
C ASN A 119 5.45 2.94 -12.47
N MET A 120 6.14 2.63 -11.38
CA MET A 120 5.75 1.54 -10.48
C MET A 120 5.58 2.06 -9.05
N TRP A 121 4.64 1.47 -8.33
CA TRP A 121 4.34 1.81 -6.95
C TRP A 121 4.44 0.56 -6.09
N ASP A 122 5.25 0.63 -5.04
CA ASP A 122 5.33 -0.42 -4.04
C ASP A 122 4.48 -0.03 -2.84
N PHE A 123 3.69 -0.95 -2.32
CA PHE A 123 2.84 -0.78 -1.15
C PHE A 123 3.21 -1.78 -0.07
N LEU A 124 3.25 -1.31 1.18
CA LEU A 124 3.16 -2.19 2.34
C LEU A 124 1.69 -2.58 2.54
N LEU A 125 1.45 -3.86 2.77
CA LEU A 125 0.10 -4.41 2.99
C LEU A 125 -0.09 -4.74 4.47
N PHE A 126 -1.26 -4.40 4.99
CA PHE A 126 -1.58 -4.51 6.40
C PHE A 126 -2.96 -5.13 6.63
N GLN A 127 -3.05 -5.90 7.72
CA GLN A 127 -4.31 -6.32 8.32
C GLN A 127 -4.46 -5.61 9.66
N LEU A 128 -5.62 -5.00 9.90
CA LEU A 128 -5.94 -4.39 11.20
C LEU A 128 -6.14 -5.49 12.26
N VAL A 129 -5.44 -5.38 13.37
CA VAL A 129 -5.47 -6.32 14.50
C VAL A 129 -6.22 -5.73 15.71
N ASP A 130 -5.94 -4.48 16.04
CA ASP A 130 -6.62 -3.75 17.12
C ASP A 130 -6.98 -2.34 16.65
N LEU A 131 -8.28 -2.10 16.46
CA LEU A 131 -8.84 -0.82 16.07
C LEU A 131 -8.57 0.28 17.10
N SER A 132 -8.66 -0.04 18.40
CA SER A 132 -8.55 0.94 19.48
C SER A 132 -7.15 1.50 19.63
N GLN A 133 -6.15 0.69 19.26
CA GLN A 133 -4.73 1.04 19.35
C GLN A 133 -4.09 1.33 17.99
N ALA A 134 -4.87 1.23 16.90
CA ALA A 134 -4.36 1.29 15.53
C ALA A 134 -3.15 0.36 15.30
N ILE A 135 -3.28 -0.89 15.78
CA ILE A 135 -2.27 -1.94 15.60
C ILE A 135 -2.62 -2.74 14.36
N PHE A 136 -1.63 -2.88 13.50
CA PHE A 136 -1.69 -3.61 12.25
C PHE A 136 -0.62 -4.68 12.22
N ARG A 137 -0.93 -5.80 11.55
CA ARG A 137 0.06 -6.79 11.15
C ARG A 137 0.46 -6.53 9.70
N ARG A 138 1.75 -6.57 9.39
CA ARG A 138 2.19 -6.61 7.99
C ARG A 138 1.86 -7.99 7.41
N ILE A 139 1.19 -7.98 6.26
CA ILE A 139 0.80 -9.22 5.57
C ILE A 139 1.53 -9.41 4.24
N GLY A 140 2.27 -8.41 3.77
CA GLY A 140 3.04 -8.52 2.54
C GLY A 140 3.37 -7.18 1.90
N ILE A 141 3.73 -7.27 0.62
CA ILE A 141 4.07 -6.15 -0.25
C ILE A 141 3.32 -6.33 -1.58
N ALA A 142 2.81 -5.24 -2.14
CA ALA A 142 2.33 -5.22 -3.52
C ALA A 142 3.20 -4.28 -4.35
N ARG A 143 3.45 -4.66 -5.60
CA ARG A 143 3.95 -3.77 -6.65
C ARG A 143 2.86 -3.57 -7.67
N THR A 144 2.54 -2.33 -8.01
CA THR A 144 1.61 -2.02 -9.08
C THR A 144 2.24 -1.19 -10.18
N ARG A 145 1.60 -1.23 -11.34
CA ARG A 145 1.79 -0.33 -12.47
C ARG A 145 0.40 0.15 -12.87
N THR A 146 0.21 1.45 -13.09
CA THR A 146 -1.06 2.07 -13.51
C THR A 146 -1.10 2.31 -15.02
N GLY A 147 0.08 2.36 -15.64
CA GLY A 147 0.31 2.77 -17.00
C GLY A 147 -0.41 4.06 -17.39
N LYS A 148 -1.29 4.03 -18.40
CA LYS A 148 -2.02 5.24 -18.87
C LYS A 148 -3.15 5.70 -17.96
N VAL A 149 -3.48 4.94 -16.92
CA VAL A 149 -4.49 5.36 -15.94
C VAL A 149 -3.85 6.40 -15.04
N ASN A 150 -4.48 7.58 -14.97
CA ASN A 150 -4.10 8.61 -13.99
C ASN A 150 -4.06 7.95 -12.62
N ASN A 151 -2.88 7.95 -12.02
CA ASN A 151 -2.69 7.26 -10.76
C ASN A 151 -3.63 7.87 -9.71
N PRO A 152 -4.58 7.09 -9.13
CA PRO A 152 -5.51 7.59 -8.12
C PRO A 152 -4.83 7.91 -6.77
N TYR A 153 -3.51 7.76 -6.66
CA TYR A 153 -2.72 8.28 -5.55
C TYR A 153 -2.25 9.69 -5.89
N PRO A 154 -3.03 10.75 -5.59
CA PRO A 154 -2.58 12.10 -5.81
C PRO A 154 -1.33 12.36 -4.97
N MET A 155 -0.21 12.62 -5.63
CA MET A 155 0.98 13.22 -5.00
C MET A 155 0.74 14.69 -4.62
N SER A 156 -0.42 15.27 -4.94
CA SER A 156 -0.74 16.68 -4.67
C SER A 156 -0.90 17.02 -3.18
N SER A 157 -0.76 16.05 -2.26
CA SER A 157 -0.57 16.32 -0.83
C SER A 157 0.89 16.51 -0.43
N LEU A 158 1.86 16.26 -1.33
CA LEU A 158 3.28 16.53 -1.11
C LEU A 158 3.65 17.98 -1.41
N ASP A 159 2.88 18.67 -2.26
CA ASP A 159 2.98 20.11 -2.44
C ASP A 159 1.95 20.80 -1.54
N GLY A 160 2.44 21.54 -0.55
CA GLY A 160 1.63 22.29 0.43
C GLY A 160 0.60 23.20 -0.24
N GLY A 161 -0.61 22.70 -0.42
CA GLY A 161 -1.70 23.41 -1.06
C GLY A 161 -3.02 22.69 -0.82
N ALA A 162 -3.52 22.76 0.42
CA ALA A 162 -4.92 22.48 0.69
C ALA A 162 -5.78 23.42 -0.17
N SER A 163 -6.23 22.91 -1.32
CA SER A 163 -7.35 23.48 -2.06
C SER A 163 -8.47 22.46 -1.93
N SER A 164 -9.24 22.61 -0.86
CA SER A 164 -10.62 22.11 -0.83
C SER A 164 -11.33 22.70 -2.04
N GLU A 165 -11.63 21.88 -3.03
CA GLU A 165 -12.78 22.02 -3.93
C GLU A 165 -12.69 20.97 -5.04
N SER A 166 -13.28 19.80 -4.77
CA SER A 166 -14.07 18.98 -5.70
C SER A 166 -13.95 17.49 -5.34
N ALA A 167 -14.74 17.07 -4.37
CA ALA A 167 -15.17 15.68 -4.23
C ALA A 167 -16.61 15.69 -3.70
N GLU A 168 -17.55 16.07 -4.55
CA GLU A 168 -18.90 15.54 -4.43
C GLU A 168 -18.84 14.10 -4.93
N ASP A 169 -18.49 13.18 -4.04
CA ASP A 169 -18.87 11.79 -4.17
C ASP A 169 -19.06 11.22 -2.77
N GLY A 170 -20.26 10.71 -2.52
CA GLY A 170 -20.74 10.25 -1.21
C GLY A 170 -20.02 9.01 -0.72
N HIS A 171 -18.75 9.13 -0.36
CA HIS A 171 -18.02 8.10 0.37
C HIS A 171 -18.06 8.44 1.86
N ASP A 172 -18.63 7.50 2.65
CA ASP A 172 -18.55 7.50 4.11
C ASP A 172 -17.21 8.06 4.60
N THR A 173 -17.27 9.15 5.35
CA THR A 173 -16.10 9.76 6.01
C THR A 173 -15.71 8.95 7.24
N THR A 174 -15.60 7.63 7.09
CA THR A 174 -15.10 6.76 8.15
C THR A 174 -13.64 7.09 8.34
N THR A 175 -13.32 7.72 9.47
CA THR A 175 -11.94 8.01 9.86
C THR A 175 -11.13 6.72 9.82
N LEU A 176 -10.05 6.69 9.03
CA LEU A 176 -9.19 5.52 8.92
C LEU A 176 -8.53 5.23 10.30
N PRO A 177 -8.35 3.96 10.67
CA PRO A 177 -7.69 3.58 11.90
C PRO A 177 -6.24 4.09 11.93
N CYS A 178 -5.94 5.00 12.85
CA CYS A 178 -4.58 5.54 13.04
C CYS A 178 -4.38 6.03 14.48
N ALA A 179 -3.12 6.02 14.93
CA ALA A 179 -2.71 6.53 16.24
C ALA A 179 -2.59 8.07 16.22
N ALA A 180 -2.25 8.64 15.07
CA ALA A 180 -2.24 10.08 14.83
C ALA A 180 -2.54 10.36 13.35
N TYR A 181 -3.15 11.52 13.08
CA TYR A 181 -3.40 12.02 11.73
C TYR A 181 -3.04 13.50 11.65
N GLU A 182 -2.10 13.83 10.77
CA GLU A 182 -1.64 15.20 10.54
C GLU A 182 -1.36 15.42 9.06
N GLY A 183 -1.95 16.45 8.46
CA GLY A 183 -1.65 16.84 7.07
C GLY A 183 -1.91 15.77 5.99
N GLY A 184 -2.81 14.80 6.22
CA GLY A 184 -3.05 13.70 5.28
C GLY A 184 -2.20 12.45 5.52
N VAL A 185 -1.29 12.50 6.50
CA VAL A 185 -0.40 11.41 6.91
C VAL A 185 -0.98 10.70 8.13
N HIS A 186 -0.99 9.37 8.07
CA HIS A 186 -1.49 8.50 9.13
C HIS A 186 -0.31 7.82 9.81
N SER A 187 -0.28 7.89 11.14
CA SER A 187 0.67 7.15 11.96
C SER A 187 0.01 5.89 12.50
N ILE A 188 0.63 4.72 12.33
CA ILE A 188 0.10 3.41 12.73
C ILE A 188 1.17 2.59 13.47
N TYR A 189 0.75 1.64 14.30
CA TYR A 189 1.64 0.65 14.89
C TYR A 189 1.62 -0.64 14.07
N VAL A 190 2.79 -1.16 13.74
CA VAL A 190 2.96 -2.40 12.97
C VAL A 190 3.69 -3.43 13.83
N ILE A 191 3.11 -4.63 13.92
CA ILE A 191 3.69 -5.81 14.57
C ILE A 191 4.08 -6.89 13.56
#